data_AF-K6V7H2-F1
#
_entry.id   AF-K6V7H2-F1
#
_cell.length_a   1.000
_cell.length_b   1.000
_cell.length_c   1.000
_cell.angle_alpha   90.00
_cell.angle_beta   90.00
_cell.angle_gamma   90.00
#
_symmetry.space_group_name_H-M   'P 1'
#
loop_
_entity.id
_entity.type
_entity.pdbx_description
1 polymer ?
#
loop_
_entity_poly.entity_id
_entity_poly.type
_entity_poly.pdbx_seq_one_letter_code
_entity_poly.pdbx_strand_id
1 'polypeptide(L)'
;MAGDMELEVGAQRMAATVVRGGVPDVHAVLVRVADAVKAQSTGFRGQAASALAGEVSEWLVAASDLVPALVDYADALAQVDALSAATESSNVQGLRSSASSGGSPVGGFSSGLRME
;
A
#
# COMPACT_ATOMS: atom_id res chain seq x y z
N MET A 1 20.95 -12.83 -5.16
CA MET A 1 19.85 -11.91 -5.55
C MET A 1 19.07 -11.45 -4.30
N ALA A 2 19.74 -10.93 -3.28
CA ALA A 2 19.08 -10.40 -2.07
C ALA A 2 19.04 -8.86 -2.05
N GLY A 3 19.95 -8.20 -2.76
CA GLY A 3 20.05 -6.74 -2.78
C GLY A 3 19.01 -5.99 -3.62
N ASP A 4 18.22 -6.68 -4.45
CA ASP A 4 17.15 -6.04 -5.23
C ASP A 4 15.85 -5.87 -4.40
N MET A 5 15.55 -6.80 -3.50
CA MET A 5 14.33 -6.72 -2.66
C MET A 5 14.47 -5.70 -1.53
N GLU A 6 15.68 -5.48 -1.01
CA GLU A 6 15.95 -4.50 0.05
C GLU A 6 15.79 -3.04 -0.41
N LEU A 7 15.91 -2.78 -1.73
CA LEU A 7 15.59 -1.48 -2.34
C LEU A 7 14.09 -1.25 -2.56
N GLU A 8 13.28 -2.32 -2.64
CA GLU A 8 11.81 -2.20 -2.78
C GLU A 8 11.11 -2.02 -1.43
N VAL A 9 11.63 -2.61 -0.35
CA VAL A 9 11.12 -2.43 1.01
C VAL A 9 11.37 -0.99 1.47
N GLY A 10 10.28 -0.22 1.60
CA GLY A 10 10.25 1.19 1.96
C GLY A 10 9.71 2.09 0.84
N ALA A 11 9.81 1.69 -0.43
CA ALA A 11 9.31 2.47 -1.55
C ALA A 11 7.78 2.59 -1.53
N GLN A 12 7.10 1.50 -1.16
CA GLN A 12 5.64 1.47 -1.01
C GLN A 12 5.17 2.31 0.17
N ARG A 13 5.95 2.34 1.26
CA ARG A 13 5.68 3.23 2.41
C ARG A 13 5.87 4.71 2.05
N MET A 14 6.88 5.03 1.26
CA MET A 14 7.05 6.39 0.71
C MET A 14 5.88 6.76 -0.21
N ALA A 15 5.46 5.86 -1.10
CA ALA A 15 4.30 6.07 -1.96
C ALA A 15 3.03 6.29 -1.14
N ALA A 16 2.78 5.49 -0.09
CA ALA A 16 1.67 5.67 0.84
C ALA A 16 1.72 7.05 1.52
N THR A 17 2.91 7.51 1.91
CA THR A 17 3.10 8.84 2.51
C THR A 17 2.78 9.96 1.52
N VAL A 18 3.22 9.84 0.27
CA VAL A 18 2.91 10.80 -0.80
C VAL A 18 1.42 10.84 -1.07
N VAL A 19 0.76 9.68 -1.17
CA VAL A 19 -0.69 9.60 -1.39
C VAL A 19 -1.45 10.27 -0.25
N ARG A 20 -1.15 9.94 1.02
CA ARG A 20 -1.80 10.60 2.17
C ARG A 20 -1.53 12.10 2.21
N GLY A 21 -0.31 12.51 1.90
CA GLY A 21 0.07 13.92 1.86
C GLY A 21 -0.71 14.71 0.81
N GLY A 22 -1.10 14.08 -0.30
CA GLY A 22 -1.89 14.70 -1.36
C GLY A 22 -3.41 14.70 -1.13
N VAL A 23 -3.93 13.92 -0.19
CA VAL A 23 -5.38 13.87 0.11
C VAL A 23 -6.00 15.25 0.42
N PRO A 24 -5.38 16.10 1.25
CA PRO A 24 -5.92 17.45 1.52
C PRO A 24 -6.04 18.31 0.25
N ASP A 25 -5.09 18.19 -0.68
CA ASP A 25 -5.10 18.95 -1.93
C ASP A 25 -6.22 18.49 -2.87
N VAL A 26 -6.43 17.16 -2.97
CA VAL A 26 -7.54 16.58 -3.73
C VAL A 26 -8.88 17.07 -3.15
N HIS A 27 -9.03 17.01 -1.82
CA HIS A 27 -10.23 17.52 -1.16
C HIS A 27 -10.45 19.02 -1.43
N ALA A 28 -9.39 19.84 -1.36
CA ALA A 28 -9.47 21.26 -1.67
C ALA A 28 -9.86 21.55 -3.13
N VAL A 29 -9.43 20.71 -4.09
CA VAL A 29 -9.87 20.81 -5.48
C VAL A 29 -11.37 20.48 -5.59
N LEU A 30 -11.83 19.40 -4.96
CA LEU A 30 -13.25 19.01 -5.00
C LEU A 30 -14.15 20.11 -4.43
N VAL A 31 -13.78 20.69 -3.29
CA VAL A 31 -14.53 21.82 -2.68
C VAL A 31 -14.56 23.03 -3.62
N ARG A 32 -13.42 23.41 -4.21
CA ARG A 32 -13.38 24.54 -5.16
C ARG A 32 -14.26 24.32 -6.39
N VAL A 33 -14.28 23.10 -6.92
CA VAL A 33 -15.16 22.75 -8.04
C VAL A 33 -16.63 22.84 -7.62
N ALA A 34 -16.99 22.31 -6.45
CA ALA A 34 -18.35 22.40 -5.92
C ALA A 34 -18.81 23.86 -5.74
N ASP A 35 -17.94 24.72 -5.21
CA ASP A 35 -18.21 26.15 -5.03
C ASP A 35 -18.37 26.88 -6.37
N ALA A 36 -17.50 26.59 -7.35
CA ALA A 36 -17.57 27.18 -8.68
C ALA A 36 -18.88 26.79 -9.40
N VAL A 37 -19.25 25.52 -9.30
CA VAL A 37 -20.52 25.01 -9.83
C VAL A 37 -21.69 25.72 -9.16
N LYS A 38 -21.72 25.77 -7.82
CA LYS A 38 -22.78 26.46 -7.05
C LYS A 38 -22.93 27.94 -7.44
N ALA A 39 -21.81 28.64 -7.63
CA ALA A 39 -21.82 30.04 -8.07
C ALA A 39 -22.46 30.20 -9.45
N GLN A 40 -22.11 29.32 -10.39
CA GLN A 40 -22.64 29.35 -11.76
C GLN A 40 -24.10 28.86 -11.85
N SER A 41 -24.53 28.00 -10.93
CA SER A 41 -25.89 27.44 -10.87
C SER A 41 -26.98 28.50 -10.61
N THR A 42 -26.63 29.67 -10.08
CA THR A 42 -27.58 30.75 -9.72
C THR A 42 -28.39 31.28 -10.90
N GLY A 43 -27.89 31.13 -12.13
CA GLY A 43 -28.58 31.55 -13.36
C GLY A 43 -29.60 30.53 -13.89
N PHE A 44 -29.58 29.29 -13.42
CA PHE A 44 -30.46 28.23 -13.91
C PHE A 44 -31.84 28.31 -13.25
N ARG A 45 -32.90 28.02 -14.01
CA ARG A 45 -34.29 28.00 -13.52
C ARG A 45 -35.08 26.82 -14.11
N GLY A 46 -36.16 26.46 -13.43
CA GLY A 46 -37.09 25.42 -13.90
C GLY A 46 -36.40 24.06 -14.06
N GLN A 47 -36.72 23.34 -15.14
CA GLN A 47 -36.18 22.00 -15.38
C GLN A 47 -34.65 21.99 -15.51
N ALA A 48 -34.04 23.05 -16.05
CA ALA A 48 -32.59 23.12 -16.18
C ALA A 48 -31.88 23.20 -14.81
N ALA A 49 -32.48 23.90 -13.83
CA ALA A 49 -31.98 23.90 -12.46
C ALA A 49 -32.13 22.54 -11.79
N SER A 50 -33.23 21.84 -12.05
CA SER A 50 -33.46 20.48 -11.52
C SER A 50 -32.48 19.47 -12.11
N ALA A 51 -32.20 19.53 -13.41
CA ALA A 51 -31.23 18.68 -14.07
C ALA A 51 -29.81 18.94 -13.51
N LEU A 52 -29.41 20.21 -13.43
CA LEU A 52 -28.13 20.59 -12.85
C LEU A 52 -27.97 20.11 -11.40
N ALA A 53 -29.01 20.24 -10.57
CA ALA A 53 -28.99 19.72 -9.21
C ALA A 53 -28.78 18.19 -9.16
N GLY A 54 -29.41 17.46 -10.09
CA GLY A 54 -29.23 16.01 -10.22
C GLY A 54 -27.78 15.64 -10.56
N GLU A 55 -27.24 16.20 -11.64
CA GLU A 55 -25.86 15.96 -12.09
C GLU A 55 -24.83 16.32 -11.01
N VAL A 56 -25.03 17.44 -10.31
CA VAL A 56 -24.14 17.86 -9.21
C VAL A 56 -24.23 16.93 -8.02
N SER A 57 -25.42 16.43 -7.71
CA SER A 57 -25.60 15.44 -6.65
C SER A 57 -24.88 14.13 -6.98
N GLU A 58 -25.03 13.62 -8.20
CA GLU A 58 -24.35 12.40 -8.65
C GLU A 58 -22.83 12.56 -8.64
N TRP A 59 -22.33 13.70 -9.13
CA TRP A 59 -20.91 14.04 -9.07
C TRP A 59 -20.38 14.10 -7.64
N LEU A 60 -21.11 14.75 -6.72
CA LEU A 60 -20.69 14.83 -5.30
C LEU A 60 -20.67 13.47 -4.63
N VAL A 61 -21.62 12.58 -4.93
CA VAL A 61 -21.63 11.20 -4.44
C VAL A 61 -20.39 10.47 -4.95
N ALA A 62 -20.12 10.49 -6.25
CA ALA A 62 -18.93 9.85 -6.82
C ALA A 62 -17.62 10.45 -6.27
N ALA A 63 -17.57 11.76 -6.07
CA ALA A 63 -16.42 12.45 -5.50
C ALA A 63 -16.20 12.12 -4.01
N SER A 64 -17.27 11.81 -3.27
CA SER A 64 -17.17 11.46 -1.85
C SER A 64 -16.44 10.14 -1.59
N ASP A 65 -16.44 9.23 -2.57
CA ASP A 65 -15.73 7.94 -2.50
C ASP A 65 -14.23 8.07 -2.80
N LEU A 66 -13.80 9.19 -3.41
CA LEU A 66 -12.41 9.35 -3.87
C LEU A 66 -11.42 9.46 -2.70
N VAL A 67 -11.74 10.23 -1.67
CA VAL A 67 -10.87 10.42 -0.51
C VAL A 67 -10.71 9.10 0.29
N PRO A 68 -11.79 8.39 0.66
CA PRO A 68 -11.69 7.06 1.24
C PRO A 68 -10.86 6.09 0.39
N ALA A 69 -11.10 6.03 -0.92
CA ALA A 69 -10.36 5.13 -1.81
C ALA A 69 -8.84 5.44 -1.85
N LEU A 70 -8.45 6.72 -1.82
CA LEU A 70 -7.04 7.12 -1.74
C LEU A 70 -6.40 6.73 -0.40
N VAL A 71 -7.15 6.81 0.69
CA VAL A 71 -6.68 6.37 2.01
C VAL A 71 -6.53 4.85 2.05
N ASP A 72 -7.52 4.10 1.57
CA ASP A 72 -7.49 2.63 1.49
C ASP A 72 -6.32 2.15 0.61
N TYR A 73 -6.06 2.84 -0.50
CA TYR A 73 -4.92 2.57 -1.36
C TYR A 73 -3.58 2.81 -0.63
N ALA A 74 -3.46 3.91 0.11
CA ALA A 74 -2.26 4.19 0.90
C ALA A 74 -2.06 3.17 2.04
N ASP A 75 -3.15 2.72 2.68
CA ASP A 75 -3.14 1.66 3.68
C ASP A 75 -2.67 0.33 3.06
N ALA A 76 -3.18 -0.03 1.88
CA ALA A 76 -2.78 -1.23 1.16
C ALA A 76 -1.28 -1.20 0.80
N LEU A 77 -0.76 -0.08 0.31
CA LEU A 77 0.67 0.09 0.04
C LEU A 77 1.52 -0.10 1.29
N ALA A 78 1.11 0.47 2.43
CA ALA A 78 1.82 0.29 3.70
C ALA A 78 1.76 -1.15 4.21
N GLN A 79 0.66 -1.87 3.97
CA GLN A 79 0.52 -3.28 4.35
C GLN A 79 1.41 -4.20 3.52
N VAL A 80 1.48 -3.99 2.19
CA VAL A 80 2.37 -4.78 1.33
C VAL A 80 3.83 -4.61 1.78
N ASP A 81 4.23 -3.38 2.11
CA ASP A 81 5.56 -3.08 2.63
C ASP A 81 5.88 -3.82 3.93
N ALA A 82 4.94 -3.79 4.88
CA ALA A 82 5.08 -4.47 6.16
C ALA A 82 5.15 -6.00 6.02
N LEU A 83 4.34 -6.58 5.13
CA LEU A 83 4.36 -8.01 4.84
C LEU A 83 5.68 -8.42 4.19
N SER A 84 6.15 -7.68 3.20
CA SER A 84 7.44 -7.94 2.54
C SER A 84 8.61 -7.89 3.54
N ALA A 85 8.62 -6.89 4.43
CA ALA A 85 9.64 -6.77 5.48
C ALA A 85 9.61 -7.95 6.47
N ALA A 86 8.41 -8.42 6.85
CA ALA A 86 8.24 -9.57 7.73
C ALA A 86 8.70 -10.88 7.07
N THR A 87 8.36 -11.09 5.79
CA THR A 87 8.80 -12.25 5.02
C THR A 87 10.31 -12.28 4.86
N GLU A 88 10.94 -11.15 4.55
CA GLU A 88 12.40 -11.08 4.41
C GLU A 88 13.11 -11.40 5.73
N SER A 89 12.61 -10.84 6.85
CA SER A 89 13.15 -11.12 8.19
C SER A 89 13.11 -12.62 8.53
N SER A 90 12.00 -13.29 8.20
CA SER A 90 11.83 -14.73 8.40
C SER A 90 12.80 -15.54 7.53
N ASN A 91 12.95 -15.17 6.26
CA ASN A 91 13.84 -15.85 5.31
C ASN A 91 15.31 -15.75 5.75
N VAL A 92 15.77 -14.56 6.15
CA VAL A 92 17.13 -14.34 6.66
C VAL A 92 17.39 -15.18 7.92
N GLN A 93 16.42 -15.26 8.84
CA GLN A 93 16.57 -16.03 10.07
C GLN A 93 16.58 -17.55 9.81
N GLY A 94 15.75 -18.03 8.88
CA GLY A 94 15.74 -19.41 8.43
C GLY A 94 17.08 -19.83 7.80
N LEU A 95 17.61 -19.02 6.88
CA LEU A 95 18.91 -19.26 6.24
C LEU A 95 20.06 -19.29 7.26
N ARG A 96 20.08 -18.35 8.22
CA ARG A 96 21.07 -18.33 9.30
C ARG A 96 21.00 -19.59 10.17
N SER A 97 19.79 -20.04 10.48
CA SER A 97 19.57 -21.24 11.29
C SER A 97 20.07 -22.51 10.58
N SER A 98 19.77 -22.66 9.28
CA SER A 98 20.27 -23.77 8.46
C SER A 98 21.78 -23.74 8.23
N ALA A 99 22.39 -22.56 8.10
CA ALA A 99 23.84 -22.42 8.00
C ALA A 99 24.55 -22.81 9.31
N SER A 100 23.93 -22.55 10.46
CA SER A 100 24.48 -22.91 11.78
C SER A 100 24.36 -24.40 12.11
N SER A 101 23.39 -25.13 11.53
CA SER A 101 23.18 -26.56 11.79
C SER A 101 23.92 -27.50 10.83
N GLY A 102 24.42 -27.00 9.69
CA GLY A 102 25.20 -27.78 8.72
C GLY A 102 26.69 -27.97 9.06
N GLY A 103 27.16 -27.40 10.17
CA GLY A 103 28.56 -27.41 10.60
C GLY A 103 28.91 -28.46 11.65
N SER A 104 28.49 -29.72 11.48
CA SER A 104 29.06 -30.84 12.24
C SER A 104 30.06 -31.60 11.36
N PRO A 105 31.38 -31.51 11.59
CA PRO A 105 32.33 -32.33 10.87
C PRO A 105 32.07 -33.81 11.19
N VAL A 106 31.96 -34.61 10.14
CA VAL A 106 31.97 -36.07 10.17
C VAL A 106 33.26 -36.52 10.87
N GLY A 107 33.17 -36.81 12.17
CA GLY A 107 34.27 -37.29 12.99
C GLY A 107 33.80 -38.46 13.84
N GLY A 108 33.99 -39.69 13.34
CA GLY A 108 33.78 -40.89 14.17
C GLY A 108 33.28 -42.14 13.44
N PHE A 109 33.83 -42.47 12.26
CA PHE A 109 33.80 -43.87 11.81
C PHE A 109 34.80 -44.67 12.66
N SER A 110 34.37 -45.10 13.85
CA SER A 110 35.11 -46.09 14.64
C SER A 110 34.94 -47.46 13.98
N SER A 111 35.92 -47.85 13.17
CA SER A 111 36.12 -49.22 12.68
C SER A 111 36.20 -50.20 13.85
N GLY A 112 35.08 -50.85 14.17
CA GLY A 112 35.04 -52.04 15.02
C GLY A 112 35.05 -53.30 14.18
N LEU A 113 36.20 -53.66 13.61
CA LEU A 113 36.43 -54.94 12.95
C LEU A 113 36.51 -56.03 14.05
N ARG A 114 35.40 -56.73 14.29
CA ARG A 114 35.33 -57.83 15.25
C ARG A 114 35.69 -59.13 14.53
N MET A 115 36.90 -59.63 14.77
CA MET A 115 37.33 -61.00 14.47
C MET A 115 37.65 -61.66 15.80
N GLU A 116 36.77 -62.57 16.24
CA GLU A 116 37.11 -63.82 16.93
C GLU A 116 36.02 -64.85 16.58
#